data_AF-A0A744X200-F1
#
_entry.id   AF-A0A744X200-F1
#
_cell.length_a   1.000
_cell.length_b   1.000
_cell.length_c   1.000
_cell.angle_alpha   90.00
_cell.angle_beta   90.00
_cell.angle_gamma   90.00
#
_symmetry.space_group_name_H-M   'P 1'
#
loop_
_entity.id
_entity.type
_entity.pdbx_description
1 polymer ?
#
loop_
_entity_poly.entity_id
_entity_poly.type
_entity_poly.pdbx_seq_one_letter_code
_entity_poly.pdbx_strand_id
1 'polypeptide(L)' 'MIRRYLYTFLLVMTLAGCKDKDLLKGLDQEQANEVIAVLQMHNIEANKIDSGKLGYSITV' A
#
# COMPACT_ATOMS: atom_id res chain seq x y z
N MET A 1 -3.94 26.14 25.02
CA MET A 1 -4.11 25.79 23.59
C MET A 1 -3.11 24.75 23.09
N ILE A 2 -1.82 24.83 23.44
CA ILE A 2 -0.75 23.92 22.96
C ILE A 2 -1.04 22.41 23.17
N ARG A 3 -1.69 22.06 24.29
CA ARG A 3 -1.97 20.67 24.67
C ARG A 3 -2.94 19.98 23.71
N ARG A 4 -3.88 20.71 23.10
CA ARG A 4 -4.80 20.17 22.08
C ARG A 4 -4.08 19.84 20.78
N TYR A 5 -3.15 20.69 20.35
CA TYR A 5 -2.35 20.47 19.15
C TYR A 5 -1.44 19.24 19.27
N LEU A 6 -0.87 19.00 20.44
CA LEU A 6 -0.08 17.79 20.71
C LEU A 6 -0.91 16.51 20.54
N TYR A 7 -2.15 16.49 21.04
CA TYR A 7 -3.03 15.33 20.87
C TYR A 7 -3.47 15.14 19.41
N THR A 8 -3.77 16.22 18.69
CA THR A 8 -4.09 16.13 17.26
C THR A 8 -2.91 15.62 16.44
N PHE A 9 -1.70 16.09 16.73
CA PHE A 9 -0.48 15.65 16.06
C PHE A 9 -0.19 14.16 16.31
N LEU A 10 -0.33 13.70 17.56
CA LEU A 10 -0.18 12.29 17.92
C LEU A 10 -1.19 11.40 17.18
N LEU A 11 -2.45 11.86 17.06
CA LEU A 11 -3.50 11.12 16.38
C LEU A 11 -3.23 10.98 14.86
N VAL A 12 -2.82 12.06 14.19
CA VAL A 12 -2.42 12.03 12.77
C VAL A 12 -1.24 11.08 12.53
N MET A 13 -0.26 11.07 13.44
CA MET A 13 0.92 10.22 13.32
C MET A 13 0.58 8.72 13.44
N THR A 14 -0.43 8.37 14.25
CA THR A 14 -0.90 6.97 14.34
C THR A 14 -1.68 6.49 13.12
N LEU A 15 -2.39 7.39 12.41
CA LEU A 15 -3.11 7.04 11.19
C LEU A 15 -2.18 6.87 9.96
N ALA A 16 -1.04 7.55 9.95
CA ALA A 16 -0.06 7.45 8.87
C ALA A 16 0.64 6.08 8.76
N GLY A 17 0.56 5.23 9.79
CA GLY A 17 1.18 3.90 9.80
C GLY A 17 0.43 2.82 9.02
N CYS A 18 -0.79 3.08 8.54
CA CYS A 18 -1.57 2.13 7.74
C CYS A 18 -1.35 2.26 6.23
N LYS A 19 -0.34 3.00 5.80
CA LYS A 19 -0.27 3.54 4.44
C LYS A 19 0.24 2.58 3.36
N ASP A 20 0.92 1.50 3.73
CA ASP A 20 1.41 0.53 2.74
C ASP A 20 1.34 -0.88 3.32
N LYS A 21 0.32 -1.64 2.92
CA LYS A 21 0.26 -3.07 3.24
C LYS A 21 0.61 -3.88 2.01
N ASP A 22 1.57 -4.79 2.18
CA ASP A 22 1.80 -5.86 1.22
C ASP A 22 0.50 -6.66 1.06
N LEU A 23 -0.16 -6.49 -0.09
CA LEU A 23 -1.44 -7.11 -0.39
C LEU A 23 -1.23 -8.55 -0.86
N LEU A 24 -0.30 -8.74 -1.80
CA LEU A 24 0.04 -10.04 -2.39
C LEU A 24 1.54 -10.13 -2.68
N LYS A 25 2.10 -11.34 -2.59
CA LYS A 25 3.52 -11.67 -2.84
C LYS A 25 3.61 -12.93 -3.67
N GLY A 26 4.72 -13.14 -4.40
CA GLY A 26 4.93 -14.39 -5.13
C GLY A 26 4.16 -14.48 -6.44
N LEU A 27 3.76 -13.35 -7.02
CA LEU A 27 2.98 -13.32 -8.26
C LEU A 27 3.88 -13.44 -9.48
N ASP A 28 3.41 -14.15 -10.50
CA ASP A 28 4.02 -14.06 -11.82
C ASP A 28 3.69 -12.71 -12.50
N GLN A 29 4.43 -12.37 -13.56
CA GLN A 29 4.31 -11.06 -14.22
C GLN A 29 2.90 -10.77 -14.72
N GLU A 30 2.22 -11.78 -15.27
CA GLU A 30 0.85 -11.67 -15.79
C GLU A 30 -0.15 -11.43 -14.65
N GLN A 31 -0.08 -12.23 -13.58
CA GLN A 31 -0.94 -12.09 -12.40
C GLN A 31 -0.80 -10.73 -11.73
N ALA A 32 0.43 -10.23 -11.60
CA ALA A 32 0.68 -8.91 -11.03
C ALA A 32 0.07 -7.78 -11.89
N ASN A 33 0.10 -7.92 -13.22
CA ASN A 33 -0.50 -6.94 -14.11
C ASN A 33 -2.03 -6.96 -14.07
N GLU A 34 -2.65 -8.14 -14.01
CA GLU A 34 -4.11 -8.27 -13.88
C GLU A 34 -4.62 -7.67 -12.56
N VAL A 35 -3.94 -7.96 -11.45
CA VAL A 35 -4.30 -7.43 -10.13
C VAL A 35 -4.21 -5.90 -10.12
N ILE A 36 -3.14 -5.32 -10.69
CA ILE A 36 -3.01 -3.86 -10.79
C ILE A 36 -4.10 -3.26 -11.67
N ALA A 37 -4.42 -3.88 -12.80
CA ALA A 37 -5.46 -3.38 -13.70
C ALA A 37 -6.82 -3.32 -12.99
N VAL A 38 -7.17 -4.34 -12.19
CA VAL A 38 -8.41 -4.36 -11.40
C VAL A 38 -8.37 -3.31 -10.29
N LEU A 39 -7.26 -3.18 -9.55
CA LEU A 39 -7.13 -2.20 -8.48
C LEU A 39 -7.22 -0.76 -9.02
N GLN A 40 -6.55 -0.47 -10.14
CA GLN A 40 -6.63 0.81 -10.83
C GLN A 40 -8.04 1.12 -11.35
N MET A 41 -8.76 0.11 -11.86
CA MET A 41 -10.16 0.27 -12.29
C MET A 41 -11.07 0.71 -11.13
N HIS A 42 -10.75 0.28 -9.91
CA HIS A 42 -11.44 0.69 -8.69
C HIS A 42 -10.88 1.97 -8.04
N ASN A 43 -9.99 2.70 -8.73
CA ASN A 43 -9.26 3.87 -8.20
C ASN A 43 -8.46 3.58 -6.92
N ILE A 44 -7.99 2.33 -6.75
CA ILE A 44 -7.07 1.95 -5.69
C ILE A 44 -5.66 2.06 -6.27
N GLU A 45 -4.87 2.98 -5.75
CA GLU A 45 -3.47 3.11 -6.11
C GLU A 45 -2.73 1.87 -5.59
N ALA A 46 -2.08 1.14 -6.49
CA ALA A 46 -1.38 -0.09 -6.17
C ALA A 46 -0.02 -0.09 -6.87
N ASN A 47 1.03 -0.40 -6.13
CA ASN A 47 2.40 -0.46 -6.61
C ASN A 47 2.83 -1.90 -6.89
N LYS A 48 3.46 -2.10 -8.06
CA LYS A 48 4.14 -3.36 -8.39
C LYS A 48 5.58 -3.31 -7.89
N ILE A 49 5.94 -4.20 -6.97
CA ILE A 49 7.30 -4.36 -6.49
C ILE A 49 7.88 -5.65 -7.09
N ASP A 50 8.94 -5.53 -7.88
CA ASP A 50 9.70 -6.68 -8.38
C ASP A 50 10.59 -7.21 -7.25
N SER A 51 10.33 -8.44 -6.80
CA SER A 51 11.08 -9.13 -5.74
C SER A 51 12.03 -10.19 -6.31
N GLY A 52 12.35 -10.14 -7.61
CA GLY A 52 13.29 -11.03 -8.29
C GLY A 52 12.86 -12.49 -8.26
N LYS A 53 13.67 -13.35 -7.61
CA LYS A 53 13.36 -14.80 -7.46
C LYS A 53 12.08 -15.10 -6.69
N LEU A 54 11.58 -14.11 -5.93
CA LEU A 54 10.33 -14.23 -5.17
C LEU A 54 9.11 -13.75 -5.97
N GLY A 55 9.27 -13.43 -7.27
CA GLY A 55 8.19 -12.93 -8.12
C GLY A 55 7.84 -11.46 -7.84
N TYR A 56 6.65 -11.05 -8.24
CA TYR A 56 6.10 -9.72 -8.02
C TYR A 56 5.28 -9.66 -6.72
N SER A 57 5.32 -8.50 -6.07
CA SER A 57 4.46 -8.16 -4.94
C SER A 57 3.63 -6.93 -5.27
N ILE A 58 2.39 -6.89 -4.78
CA ILE A 58 1.49 -5.74 -4.92
C ILE A 58 1.31 -5.09 -3.56
N THR A 59 1.54 -3.78 -3.48
CA THR A 59 1.27 -2.98 -2.28
C THR A 59 0.25 -1.91 -2.61
N VAL A 60 -0.60 -1.55 -1.65
CA VAL A 60 -1.63 -0.49 -1.76
C VAL A 60 -1.43 0.54 -0.66
#